data_AF-A0A4Y5STI2-F1
#
_entry.id   AF-A0A4Y5STI2-F1
#
_cell.length_a   1.000
_cell.length_b   1.000
_cell.length_c   1.000
_cell.angle_alpha   90.00
_cell.angle_beta   90.00
_cell.angle_gamma   90.00
#
_symmetry.space_group_name_H-M   'P 1'
#
loop_
_entity.id
_entity.type
_entity.pdbx_description
1 polymer ?
#
loop_
_entity_poly.entity_id
_entity_poly.type
_entity_poly.pdbx_seq_one_letter_code
_entity_poly.pdbx_strand_id
1 'polypeptide(L)'
;MNHVRTFAQSALVAVICLSLVVWSLAPSSSHVPSIFEVVAEHTDMIADYGHSHGLEEDLFWALHGHSHDVADHDHSQAMLVLTAGSYPPTAYRDGFRLRASLDGPHRVYLIERPPRA
;
A
#
# COMPACT_ATOMS: atom_id res chain seq x y z
N MET A 1 -4.60 35.39 32.63
CA MET A 1 -4.58 33.91 32.76
C MET A 1 -5.38 33.21 31.66
N ASN A 2 -6.61 33.65 31.32
CA ASN A 2 -7.43 32.99 30.29
C ASN A 2 -6.83 33.04 28.87
N HIS A 3 -6.25 34.17 28.45
CA HIS A 3 -5.65 34.31 27.11
C HIS A 3 -4.44 33.41 26.87
N VAL A 4 -3.64 33.17 27.91
CA VAL A 4 -2.47 32.26 27.83
C VAL A 4 -2.95 30.82 27.65
N ARG A 5 -4.02 30.44 28.35
CA ARG A 5 -4.64 29.10 28.24
C ARG A 5 -5.23 28.86 26.86
N THR A 6 -5.98 29.82 26.31
CA THR A 6 -6.57 29.69 24.96
C THR A 6 -5.49 29.62 23.89
N PHE A 7 -4.44 30.43 24.00
CA PHE A 7 -3.32 30.38 23.06
C PHE A 7 -2.60 29.03 23.09
N ALA A 8 -2.30 28.51 24.29
CA ALA A 8 -1.68 27.19 24.45
C ALA A 8 -2.54 26.06 23.86
N GLN A 9 -3.87 26.13 24.04
CA GLN A 9 -4.80 25.16 23.44
C GLN A 9 -4.79 25.23 21.92
N SER A 10 -4.86 26.43 21.33
CA SER A 10 -4.79 26.59 19.87
C SER A 10 -3.47 26.11 19.29
N ALA A 11 -2.35 26.39 19.95
CA ALA A 11 -1.04 25.91 19.54
C ALA A 11 -0.97 24.37 19.57
N LEU A 12 -1.48 23.74 20.64
CA LEU A 12 -1.56 22.28 20.74
C LEU A 12 -2.40 21.68 19.61
N VAL A 13 -3.57 22.27 19.33
CA VAL A 13 -4.44 21.82 18.23
C VAL A 13 -3.72 21.91 16.90
N ALA A 14 -3.04 23.02 16.61
CA ALA A 14 -2.28 23.19 15.38
C ALA A 14 -1.17 22.14 15.24
N VAL A 15 -0.44 21.84 16.32
CA VAL A 15 0.61 20.82 16.34
C VAL A 15 0.02 19.43 16.08
N ILE A 16 -1.11 19.09 16.70
CA ILE A 16 -1.78 17.80 16.50
C ILE A 16 -2.26 17.67 15.05
N CYS A 17 -2.91 18.70 14.50
CA CYS A 17 -3.34 18.70 13.11
C CYS A 17 -2.16 18.53 12.15
N LEU A 18 -1.05 19.25 12.37
CA LEU A 18 0.14 19.13 11.54
C LEU A 18 0.76 17.74 11.66
N SER A 19 0.82 17.18 12.86
CA SER A 19 1.31 15.82 13.11
C SER A 19 0.48 14.77 12.35
N LEU A 20 -0.84 14.91 12.33
CA LEU A 20 -1.73 14.04 11.57
C LEU A 20 -1.48 14.14 10.07
N VAL A 21 -1.36 15.37 9.55
CA VAL A 21 -1.05 15.59 8.12
C VAL A 21 0.27 14.93 7.74
N VAL A 22 1.33 15.16 8.52
CA VAL A 22 2.65 14.54 8.28
C VAL A 22 2.58 13.02 8.37
N TRP A 23 1.89 12.48 9.38
CA TRP A 23 1.74 11.03 9.56
C TRP A 23 0.97 10.37 8.41
N SER A 24 -0.04 11.05 7.86
CA SER A 24 -0.80 10.56 6.70
C SER A 24 0.00 10.62 5.39
N LEU A 25 0.91 11.59 5.25
CA LEU A 25 1.71 11.78 4.03
C LEU A 25 3.05 11.02 4.04
N ALA A 26 3.58 10.66 5.21
CA ALA A 26 4.87 9.98 5.30
C ALA A 26 4.90 8.62 4.57
N PRO A 27 3.88 7.74 4.67
CA PRO A 27 3.87 6.45 3.98
C PRO A 27 3.84 6.57 2.46
N SER A 28 3.18 7.59 1.91
CA SER A 28 3.08 7.78 0.45
C SER A 28 4.35 8.37 -0.16
N SER A 29 5.17 9.09 0.61
CA SER A 29 6.41 9.70 0.10
C SER A 29 7.45 8.70 -0.40
N SER A 30 7.44 7.46 0.11
CA SER A 30 8.35 6.38 -0.33
C SER A 30 7.97 5.76 -1.67
N HIS A 31 6.76 6.05 -2.18
CA HIS A 31 6.19 5.45 -3.39
C HIS A 31 5.85 6.48 -4.47
N VAL A 32 6.10 7.77 -4.23
CA VAL A 32 6.03 8.76 -5.31
C VAL A 32 7.26 8.56 -6.18
N PRO A 33 7.12 8.17 -7.47
CA PRO A 33 8.25 8.12 -8.37
C PRO A 33 8.88 9.50 -8.43
N SER A 34 10.21 9.56 -8.47
CA SER A 34 10.87 10.83 -8.74
C SER A 34 10.40 11.30 -10.12
N ILE A 35 9.71 12.44 -10.19
CA ILE A 35 9.25 13.02 -11.46
C ILE A 35 10.42 13.12 -12.45
N PHE A 36 11.64 13.37 -11.96
CA PHE A 36 12.85 13.40 -12.78
C PHE A 36 13.24 12.03 -13.35
N GLU A 37 13.02 10.93 -12.63
CA GLU A 37 13.23 9.58 -13.16
C GLU A 37 12.22 9.26 -14.25
N VAL A 38 10.95 9.62 -14.07
CA VAL A 38 9.91 9.41 -15.08
C VAL A 38 10.17 10.21 -16.35
N VAL A 39 10.63 11.46 -16.22
CA VAL A 39 11.01 12.29 -17.37
C VAL A 39 12.23 11.69 -18.09
N ALA A 40 13.21 11.16 -17.35
CA ALA A 40 14.37 10.51 -17.95
C ALA A 40 13.98 9.21 -18.68
N GLU A 41 13.15 8.37 -18.06
CA GLU A 41 12.64 7.13 -18.66
C GLU A 41 11.80 7.41 -19.91
N HIS A 42 11.00 8.48 -19.91
CA HIS A 42 10.28 8.92 -21.11
C HIS A 42 11.23 9.28 -22.25
N THR A 43 12.34 9.98 -21.96
CA THR A 43 13.33 10.31 -22.99
C THR A 43 14.05 9.08 -23.52
N ASP A 44 14.37 8.12 -22.65
CA ASP A 44 14.97 6.85 -23.03
C ASP A 44 14.00 6.01 -23.88
N MET A 45 12.70 6.01 -23.53
CA MET A 45 11.68 5.31 -24.29
C MET A 45 11.56 5.84 -25.73
N ILE A 46 11.59 7.16 -25.91
CA ILE A 46 11.62 7.77 -27.25
C ILE A 46 12.92 7.42 -27.99
N ALA A 47 14.07 7.45 -27.30
CA ALA A 47 15.36 7.19 -27.92
C ALA A 47 15.51 5.73 -28.37
N ASP A 48 15.09 4.78 -27.54
CA ASP A 48 15.27 3.35 -27.77
C ASP A 48 14.14 2.73 -28.61
N TYR A 49 12.90 3.22 -28.45
CA TYR A 49 11.71 2.62 -29.07
C TYR A 49 11.02 3.53 -30.09
N GLY A 50 11.44 4.79 -30.23
CA GLY A 50 10.97 5.71 -31.28
C GLY A 50 9.54 6.22 -31.11
N HIS A 51 8.85 5.87 -30.02
CA HIS A 51 7.51 6.32 -29.68
C HIS A 51 7.32 6.38 -28.17
N SER A 52 6.35 7.18 -27.72
CA SER A 52 5.88 7.24 -26.34
C SER A 52 4.35 7.32 -26.33
N HIS A 53 3.74 7.13 -25.17
CA HIS A 53 2.29 7.31 -25.02
C HIS A 53 1.90 8.79 -24.80
N GLY A 54 2.90 9.67 -24.70
CA GLY A 54 2.76 11.06 -24.30
C GLY A 54 3.23 11.25 -22.86
N LEU A 55 3.96 12.34 -22.59
CA LEU A 55 4.56 12.59 -21.27
C LEU A 55 3.53 12.65 -20.15
N GLU A 56 2.34 13.19 -20.41
CA GLU A 56 1.24 13.26 -19.43
C GLU A 56 0.75 11.85 -19.06
N GLU A 57 0.52 11.00 -20.05
CA GLU A 57 0.14 9.60 -19.84
C GLU A 57 1.22 8.85 -19.08
N ASP A 58 2.49 8.97 -19.51
CA ASP A 58 3.61 8.27 -18.88
C ASP A 58 3.84 8.74 -17.42
N LEU A 59 3.67 10.04 -17.15
CA LEU A 59 3.70 10.59 -15.79
C LEU A 59 2.53 10.12 -14.94
N PHE A 60 1.33 10.06 -15.52
CA PHE A 60 0.14 9.55 -14.86
C PHE A 60 0.31 8.07 -14.47
N TRP A 61 0.79 7.23 -15.39
CA TRP A 61 1.04 5.80 -15.15
C TRP A 61 2.15 5.57 -14.13
N ALA A 62 3.24 6.33 -14.21
CA ALA A 62 4.31 6.25 -13.23
C ALA A 62 3.81 6.63 -11.83
N LEU A 63 3.09 7.74 -11.71
CA LEU A 63 2.56 8.22 -10.42
C LEU A 63 1.45 7.32 -9.86
N HIS A 64 0.69 6.64 -10.72
CA HIS A 64 -0.31 5.66 -10.30
C HIS A 64 0.31 4.31 -9.90
N GLY A 65 1.52 4.01 -10.40
CA GLY A 65 2.29 2.83 -10.06
C GLY A 65 1.68 1.51 -10.56
N HIS A 66 2.53 0.56 -10.96
CA HIS A 66 2.12 -0.85 -10.99
C HIS A 66 2.22 -1.39 -9.56
N SER A 67 1.19 -1.15 -8.75
CA SER A 67 1.17 -1.62 -7.36
C SER A 67 1.03 -3.15 -7.31
N HIS A 68 2.15 -3.85 -7.15
CA HIS A 68 2.16 -5.06 -6.32
C HIS A 68 2.21 -4.59 -4.88
N ASP A 69 1.04 -4.16 -4.41
CA ASP A 69 0.94 -3.39 -3.19
C ASP A 69 1.29 -4.27 -1.98
N VAL A 70 2.25 -3.83 -1.19
CA VAL A 70 2.36 -4.28 0.20
C VAL A 70 1.12 -3.87 0.99
N ALA A 71 0.28 -2.94 0.49
CA ALA A 71 -1.06 -2.69 1.03
C ALA A 71 -2.16 -3.66 0.56
N ASP A 72 -1.88 -4.65 -0.31
CA ASP A 72 -2.70 -5.87 -0.34
C ASP A 72 -2.43 -6.73 0.93
N HIS A 73 -1.38 -6.38 1.68
CA HIS A 73 -1.20 -6.73 3.09
C HIS A 73 -1.51 -5.52 3.98
N ASP A 74 -2.79 -5.14 4.08
CA ASP A 74 -3.25 -4.07 4.96
C ASP A 74 -2.77 -4.29 6.42
N HIS A 75 -1.72 -3.57 6.81
CA HIS A 75 -1.34 -3.33 8.19
C HIS A 75 -1.67 -1.88 8.55
N SER A 76 -2.94 -1.53 8.44
CA SER A 76 -3.49 -0.33 9.08
C SER A 76 -3.06 -0.29 10.54
N GLN A 77 -2.07 0.56 10.86
CA GLN A 77 -1.58 0.73 12.22
C GLN A 77 -2.66 1.32 13.16
N ALA A 78 -3.75 1.86 12.60
CA ALA A 78 -4.93 2.25 13.35
C ALA A 78 -5.71 1.05 13.92
N MET A 79 -5.52 -0.15 13.38
CA MET A 79 -6.08 -1.40 13.91
C MET A 79 -5.20 -2.05 14.99
N LEU A 80 -3.97 -1.56 15.19
CA LEU A 80 -3.13 -1.98 16.31
C LEU A 80 -3.52 -1.18 17.57
N VAL A 81 -4.80 -1.29 17.96
CA VAL A 81 -5.19 -0.99 19.34
C VAL A 81 -4.42 -1.98 20.22
N LEU A 82 -3.56 -1.44 21.06
CA LEU A 82 -2.83 -2.14 22.10
C LEU A 82 -3.83 -2.83 23.04
N THR A 83 -4.22 -4.07 22.73
CA THR A 83 -4.98 -4.90 23.67
C THR A 83 -4.01 -5.41 24.73
N ALA A 84 -3.72 -4.53 25.68
CA ALA A 84 -3.27 -4.90 27.01
C ALA A 84 -4.42 -5.66 27.68
N GLY A 85 -4.48 -6.97 27.43
CA GLY A 85 -5.53 -7.84 27.91
C GLY A 85 -5.18 -9.28 27.63
N SER A 86 -4.28 -9.83 28.44
CA SER A 86 -3.99 -11.26 28.53
C SER A 86 -5.23 -12.04 28.95
N TYR A 87 -6.09 -12.36 27.98
CA TYR A 87 -7.09 -13.41 28.08
C TYR A 87 -6.82 -14.39 26.94
N PRO A 88 -6.78 -15.72 27.20
CA PRO A 88 -6.66 -16.67 26.11
C PRO A 88 -7.86 -16.45 25.18
N PRO A 89 -7.64 -16.21 23.87
CA PRO A 89 -8.77 -16.16 22.95
C PRO A 89 -9.38 -17.55 23.01
N THR A 90 -10.56 -17.66 23.62
CA THR A 90 -11.47 -18.77 23.31
C THR A 90 -11.76 -18.63 21.83
N ALA A 91 -10.95 -19.30 21.02
CA ALA A 91 -11.15 -19.42 19.60
C ALA A 91 -12.52 -20.06 19.43
N TYR A 92 -13.54 -19.24 19.18
CA TYR A 92 -14.80 -19.70 18.66
C TYR A 92 -14.47 -20.28 17.30
N ARG A 93 -14.25 -21.60 17.30
CA ARG A 93 -13.97 -22.39 16.13
C ARG A 93 -15.23 -22.43 15.28
N ASP A 94 -15.46 -21.39 14.49
CA ASP A 94 -16.06 -21.58 13.18
C ASP A 94 -14.98 -22.15 12.25
N GLY A 95 -14.50 -23.34 12.63
CA GLY A 95 -13.75 -24.19 11.75
C GLY A 95 -14.72 -24.71 10.73
N PHE A 96 -14.92 -23.96 9.64
CA PHE A 96 -15.50 -24.51 8.43
C PHE A 96 -14.56 -25.63 7.98
N ARG A 97 -14.85 -26.87 8.40
CA ARG A 97 -14.09 -28.04 7.96
C ARG A 97 -14.36 -28.16 6.47
N LEU A 98 -13.43 -27.70 5.65
CA LEU A 98 -13.40 -28.04 4.23
C LEU A 98 -13.33 -29.57 4.15
N ARG A 99 -14.45 -30.17 3.77
CA ARG A 99 -14.54 -31.60 3.54
C ARG A 99 -13.78 -31.89 2.25
N ALA A 100 -12.81 -32.81 2.29
CA ALA A 100 -12.13 -33.25 1.08
C ALA A 100 -13.17 -33.71 0.05
N SER A 101 -13.02 -33.28 -1.21
CA SER A 101 -13.88 -33.72 -2.31
C SER A 101 -13.85 -35.25 -2.37
N LEU A 102 -15.02 -35.87 -2.47
CA LEU A 102 -15.17 -37.32 -2.61
C LEU A 102 -14.72 -37.83 -3.98
N ASP A 103 -14.46 -36.92 -4.93
CA ASP A 103 -14.23 -37.22 -6.35
C ASP A 103 -12.77 -37.60 -6.70
N GLY A 104 -11.94 -37.83 -5.67
CA GLY A 104 -10.52 -38.18 -5.86
C GLY A 104 -9.66 -37.02 -6.39
N PRO A 105 -8.35 -37.23 -6.57
CA PRO A 105 -7.46 -36.18 -7.04
C PRO A 105 -7.80 -35.81 -8.50
N HIS A 106 -8.39 -34.63 -8.71
CA HIS A 106 -8.53 -34.08 -10.06
C HIS A 106 -7.15 -33.78 -10.65
N ARG A 107 -6.95 -34.15 -11.92
CA ARG A 107 -5.72 -33.88 -12.66
C ARG A 107 -5.59 -32.37 -12.86
N VAL A 108 -4.77 -31.72 -12.05
CA VAL A 108 -4.46 -30.29 -12.20
C VAL A 108 -3.48 -30.16 -13.36
N TYR A 109 -3.94 -29.62 -14.49
CA TYR A 109 -3.04 -29.16 -15.54
C TYR A 109 -2.38 -27.88 -15.04
N LEU A 110 -1.15 -27.99 -14.53
CA LEU A 110 -0.33 -26.84 -14.19
C LEU A 110 -0.03 -26.06 -15.48
N ILE A 111 -0.02 -24.73 -15.38
CA ILE A 111 0.34 -23.84 -16.48
C ILE A 111 1.69 -24.32 -17.04
N GLU A 112 1.70 -24.65 -18.34
CA GLU A 112 2.87 -25.12 -19.09
C GLU A 112 4.06 -24.21 -18.77
N ARG A 113 5.14 -24.79 -18.24
CA ARG A 113 6.38 -24.05 -18.03
C ARG A 113 7.09 -23.89 -19.37
N PRO A 114 7.62 -22.69 -19.70
CA PRO A 114 8.29 -22.48 -20.97
C PRO A 114 9.50 -23.42 -21.12
N PRO A 115 9.84 -23.84 -22.37
CA PRO A 115 10.88 -24.82 -22.62
C PRO A 115 12.22 -24.35 -22.08
N ARG A 116 12.90 -25.24 -21.35
CA ARG A 116 14.29 -25.03 -20.95
C ARG A 116 15.17 -25.65 -22.03
N ALA A 117 16.08 -24.85 -22.59
CA ALA A 117 17.14 -25.30 -23.49
C ALA A 117 18.14 -26.21 -22.75
#